data_AF-A0AAU8MTE6-F1
#
_entry.id   AF-A0AAU8MTE6-F1
#
_cell.length_a   1.000
_cell.length_b   1.000
_cell.length_c   1.000
_cell.angle_alpha   90.00
_cell.angle_beta   90.00
_cell.angle_gamma   90.00
#
_symmetry.space_group_name_H-M   'P 1'
#
loop_
_entity.id
_entity.type
_entity.pdbx_description
1 polymer ?
#
loop_
_entity_poly.entity_id
_entity_poly.type
_entity_poly.pdbx_seq_one_letter_code
_entity_poly.pdbx_strand_id
1 'polypeptide(L)'
;MTAAPPDRPAAFAADGPYAGLDPNLLAPELRRCLGEAGEDYLDALAGRAPRHAALEADAPMLSDGGSLSYLGRGYRLFVLKRLARLGGVDGLVYGPELRFDLTIAPQVPALSAIRFYAGDALRTLLGHRA
;
A
#
# COMPACT_ATOMS: atom_id res chain seq x y z
N MET A 1 29.22 -14.92 -5.58
CA MET A 1 28.75 -13.76 -4.79
C MET A 1 28.45 -12.65 -5.77
N THR A 2 27.20 -12.55 -6.22
CA THR A 2 26.76 -11.48 -7.12
C THR A 2 26.62 -10.22 -6.28
N ALA A 3 27.31 -9.15 -6.65
CA ALA A 3 27.18 -7.85 -5.99
C ALA A 3 25.71 -7.44 -5.96
N ALA A 4 25.24 -6.97 -4.79
CA ALA A 4 23.91 -6.40 -4.67
C ALA A 4 23.76 -5.27 -5.72
N PRO A 5 22.68 -5.27 -6.52
CA PRO A 5 22.47 -4.20 -7.49
C PRO A 5 22.42 -2.86 -6.77
N PRO A 6 22.88 -1.77 -7.40
CA PRO A 6 22.83 -0.43 -6.82
C PRO A 6 21.40 -0.08 -6.39
N ASP A 7 21.26 0.63 -5.27
CA ASP A 7 20.04 1.18 -4.64
C ASP A 7 18.76 1.01 -5.47
N ARG A 8 18.23 -0.21 -5.47
CA ARG A 8 16.94 -0.49 -6.08
C ARG A 8 15.89 0.18 -5.19
N PRO A 9 15.02 1.08 -5.72
CA PRO A 9 14.02 1.73 -4.88
C PRO A 9 13.16 0.68 -4.18
N ALA A 10 12.82 0.93 -2.91
CA ALA A 10 12.11 -0.04 -2.06
C ALA A 10 10.83 -0.58 -2.70
N ALA A 11 10.12 0.24 -3.47
CA ALA A 11 8.95 -0.13 -4.26
C ALA A 11 9.18 -1.36 -5.18
N PHE A 12 10.39 -1.52 -5.71
CA PHE A 12 10.75 -2.61 -6.60
C PHE A 12 11.53 -3.72 -5.89
N ALA A 13 11.85 -3.58 -4.60
CA ALA A 13 12.54 -4.62 -3.83
C ALA A 13 11.68 -5.90 -3.71
N ALA A 14 12.26 -6.99 -3.23
CA ALA A 14 11.58 -8.30 -3.16
C ALA A 14 10.35 -8.29 -2.24
N ASP A 15 10.35 -7.42 -1.23
CA ASP A 15 9.28 -7.17 -0.27
C ASP A 15 8.34 -6.02 -0.69
N GLY A 16 8.63 -5.38 -1.83
CA GLY A 16 7.76 -4.40 -2.46
C GLY A 16 6.58 -5.03 -3.22
N PRO A 17 5.64 -4.21 -3.71
CA PRO A 17 4.48 -4.71 -4.44
C PRO A 17 4.80 -5.33 -5.82
N TYR A 18 5.99 -5.11 -6.37
CA TYR A 18 6.35 -5.54 -7.74
C TYR A 18 7.51 -6.56 -7.76
N ALA A 19 7.27 -7.75 -7.22
CA ALA A 19 8.26 -8.81 -7.18
C ALA A 19 8.82 -9.12 -8.59
N GLY A 20 10.14 -8.93 -8.76
CA GLY A 20 10.85 -9.27 -10.00
C GLY A 20 10.75 -8.25 -11.14
N LEU A 21 10.01 -7.15 -10.98
CA LEU A 21 9.89 -6.13 -12.03
C LEU A 21 11.16 -5.28 -12.11
N ASP A 22 11.89 -5.30 -13.22
CA ASP A 22 13.06 -4.42 -13.41
C ASP A 22 12.62 -3.00 -13.81
N PRO A 23 12.86 -1.97 -12.97
CA PRO A 23 12.45 -0.61 -13.28
C PRO A 23 13.15 -0.02 -14.52
N ASN A 24 14.30 -0.57 -14.94
CA ASN A 24 15.02 -0.06 -16.11
C ASN A 24 14.37 -0.45 -17.44
N LEU A 25 13.44 -1.39 -17.42
CA LEU A 25 12.66 -1.80 -18.61
C LEU A 25 11.41 -0.93 -18.83
N LEU A 26 11.15 0.01 -17.93
CA LEU A 26 9.95 0.85 -17.96
C LEU A 26 10.24 2.22 -18.59
N ALA A 27 9.23 2.77 -19.27
CA ALA A 27 9.25 4.17 -19.67
C ALA A 27 9.39 5.08 -18.43
N PRO A 28 10.07 6.25 -18.53
CA PRO A 28 10.34 7.10 -17.38
C PRO A 28 9.10 7.49 -16.56
N GLU A 29 7.98 7.78 -17.23
CA GLU A 29 6.71 8.17 -16.62
C GLU A 29 6.07 6.99 -15.87
N LEU A 30 6.13 5.80 -16.47
CA LEU A 30 5.61 4.58 -15.86
C LEU A 30 6.46 4.15 -14.67
N ARG A 31 7.79 4.23 -14.79
CA ARG A 31 8.73 3.99 -13.69
C ARG A 31 8.44 4.92 -12.52
N ARG A 32 8.18 6.21 -12.79
CA ARG A 32 7.82 7.18 -11.76
C ARG A 32 6.49 6.83 -11.09
N CYS A 33 5.44 6.58 -11.88
CA CYS A 33 4.13 6.18 -11.36
C CYS A 33 4.23 4.95 -10.44
N LEU A 34 4.87 3.87 -10.93
CA LEU A 34 5.01 2.64 -10.15
C LEU A 34 5.88 2.86 -8.90
N GLY A 35 6.93 3.67 -9.00
CA GLY A 35 7.76 4.07 -7.86
C GLY A 35 6.95 4.78 -6.77
N GLU A 36 6.23 5.85 -7.12
CA GLU A 36 5.37 6.61 -6.20
C GLU A 36 4.32 5.70 -5.55
N ALA A 37 3.61 4.91 -6.37
CA ALA A 37 2.59 3.97 -5.91
C ALA A 37 3.15 2.90 -4.96
N GLY A 38 4.35 2.41 -5.24
CA GLY A 38 4.98 1.38 -4.41
C GLY A 38 5.51 1.91 -3.10
N GLU A 39 6.00 3.15 -3.06
CA GLU A 39 6.39 3.81 -1.80
C GLU A 39 5.18 4.04 -0.89
N ASP A 40 4.07 4.53 -1.46
CA ASP A 40 2.83 4.74 -0.71
C ASP A 40 2.22 3.43 -0.21
N TYR A 41 2.29 2.38 -1.02
CA TYR A 41 1.91 1.02 -0.61
C TYR A 41 2.72 0.55 0.60
N LEU A 42 4.04 0.75 0.58
CA LEU A 42 4.93 0.36 1.67
C LEU A 42 4.74 1.22 2.93
N ASP A 43 4.43 2.50 2.79
CA ASP A 43 4.08 3.36 3.90
C ASP A 43 2.79 2.89 4.58
N ALA A 44 1.73 2.62 3.78
CA ALA A 44 0.49 2.07 4.28
C ALA A 44 0.68 0.69 4.93
N LEU A 45 1.49 -0.19 4.33
CA LEU A 45 1.83 -1.49 4.93
C LEU A 45 2.50 -1.34 6.30
N ALA A 46 3.27 -0.27 6.48
CA ALA A 46 3.97 0.05 7.72
C ALA A 46 3.18 0.95 8.68
N GLY A 47 1.88 1.14 8.48
CA GLY A 47 1.05 1.94 9.39
C GLY A 47 1.15 3.45 9.19
N ARG A 48 1.85 3.93 8.15
CA ARG A 48 2.08 5.35 7.87
C ARG A 48 1.12 5.87 6.80
N ALA A 49 0.93 7.19 6.79
CA ALA A 49 0.21 7.85 5.72
C ALA A 49 1.01 7.76 4.41
N PRO A 50 0.34 7.62 3.25
CA PRO A 50 0.96 7.78 1.93
C PRO A 50 1.68 9.12 1.82
N ARG A 51 2.81 9.16 1.09
CA ARG A 51 3.64 10.36 0.94
C ARG A 51 3.44 11.07 -0.41
N HIS A 52 2.98 10.36 -1.44
CA HIS A 52 2.81 10.90 -2.80
C HIS A 52 1.33 11.13 -3.15
N ALA A 53 0.47 10.18 -2.83
CA ALA A 53 -0.96 10.24 -3.07
C ALA A 53 -1.65 11.18 -2.09
N ALA A 54 -2.55 12.01 -2.60
CA ALA A 54 -3.36 12.90 -1.79
C ALA A 54 -4.61 12.18 -1.29
N LEU A 55 -5.09 12.53 -0.09
CA LEU A 55 -6.35 12.02 0.43
C LEU A 55 -7.49 12.39 -0.54
N GLU A 56 -8.28 11.40 -0.95
CA GLU A 56 -9.43 11.60 -1.82
C GLU A 56 -10.61 12.12 -0.99
N ALA A 57 -10.69 13.46 -0.84
CA ALA A 57 -11.67 14.11 0.05
C ALA A 57 -13.13 13.82 -0.32
N ASP A 58 -13.40 13.56 -1.60
CA ASP A 58 -14.74 13.27 -2.12
C ASP A 58 -15.09 11.76 -2.06
N ALA A 59 -14.18 10.93 -1.53
CA ALA A 59 -14.47 9.51 -1.35
C ALA A 59 -15.59 9.32 -0.31
N PRO A 60 -16.50 8.33 -0.50
CA PRO A 60 -17.53 8.04 0.47
C PRO A 60 -16.91 7.75 1.85
N MET A 61 -17.39 8.46 2.87
CA MET A 61 -16.94 8.21 4.24
C MET A 61 -17.47 6.86 4.70
N LEU A 62 -16.58 5.89 4.90
CA LEU A 62 -16.95 4.55 5.33
C LEU A 62 -17.10 4.52 6.84
N SER A 63 -18.23 4.00 7.33
CA SER A 63 -18.45 3.73 8.76
C SER A 63 -17.86 2.37 9.14
N ASP A 64 -16.56 2.19 8.87
CA ASP A 64 -15.90 0.88 9.00
C ASP A 64 -14.77 0.83 10.03
N GLY A 65 -14.36 1.97 10.58
CA GLY A 65 -13.25 2.05 11.53
C GLY A 65 -12.10 2.95 11.06
N GLY A 66 -12.24 3.56 9.88
CA GLY A 66 -11.38 4.64 9.41
C GLY A 66 -10.58 4.28 8.17
N SER A 67 -11.15 3.49 7.25
CA SER A 67 -10.54 3.30 5.94
C SER A 67 -10.52 4.60 5.15
N LEU A 68 -9.47 4.80 4.36
CA LEU A 68 -9.26 6.01 3.58
C LEU A 68 -8.82 5.69 2.16
N SER A 69 -9.29 6.50 1.20
CA SER A 69 -8.86 6.45 -0.20
C SER A 69 -7.89 7.58 -0.50
N TYR A 70 -6.86 7.28 -1.27
CA TYR A 70 -5.86 8.23 -1.73
C TYR A 70 -5.71 8.15 -3.25
N LEU A 71 -5.54 9.29 -3.89
CA LEU A 71 -5.37 9.41 -5.33
C LEU A 71 -3.94 9.88 -5.65
N GLY A 72 -3.21 9.05 -6.37
CA GLY A 72 -1.89 9.36 -6.89
C GLY A 72 -1.89 9.53 -8.41
N ARG A 73 -0.70 9.67 -8.99
CA ARG A 73 -0.55 9.80 -10.44
C ARG A 73 -0.72 8.45 -11.12
N GLY A 74 -1.92 8.18 -11.63
CA GLY A 74 -2.21 6.94 -12.38
C GLY A 74 -2.55 5.74 -11.50
N TYR A 75 -2.79 5.95 -10.21
CA TYR A 75 -3.17 4.92 -9.27
C TYR A 75 -4.08 5.47 -8.17
N ARG A 76 -4.86 4.58 -7.57
CA ARG A 76 -5.63 4.82 -6.35
C ARG A 76 -5.18 3.82 -5.30
N LEU A 77 -4.94 4.31 -4.09
CA LEU A 77 -4.59 3.49 -2.92
C LEU A 77 -5.72 3.55 -1.91
N PHE A 78 -6.31 2.41 -1.60
CA PHE A 78 -7.25 2.27 -0.51
C PHE A 78 -6.54 1.66 0.70
N VAL A 79 -6.50 2.38 1.81
CA VAL A 79 -5.97 1.88 3.08
C VAL A 79 -7.14 1.39 3.90
N LEU A 80 -7.32 0.06 3.92
CA LEU A 80 -8.37 -0.58 4.70
C LEU A 80 -8.00 -0.48 6.18
N LYS A 81 -8.97 -0.06 7.02
CA LYS A 81 -8.89 -0.08 8.47
C LYS A 81 -10.27 -0.37 9.03
N ARG A 82 -10.53 -1.65 9.27
CA ARG A 82 -11.85 -2.11 9.71
C ARG A 82 -11.83 -2.89 11.02
N LEU A 83 -12.73 -2.56 11.94
CA LEU A 83 -12.94 -3.37 13.15
C LEU A 83 -13.39 -4.79 12.78
N ALA A 84 -12.81 -5.80 13.42
CA ALA A 84 -13.11 -7.19 13.11
C ALA A 84 -12.92 -8.10 14.34
N ARG A 85 -13.60 -9.24 14.32
CA ARG A 85 -13.39 -10.34 15.25
C ARG A 85 -13.01 -11.60 14.47
N LEU A 86 -11.91 -12.24 14.85
CA LEU A 86 -11.42 -13.48 14.23
C LEU A 86 -11.19 -14.53 15.31
N GLY A 87 -11.92 -15.63 15.27
CA GLY A 87 -11.77 -16.72 16.26
C GLY A 87 -12.03 -16.28 17.71
N GLY A 88 -12.91 -15.29 17.93
CA GLY A 88 -13.21 -14.75 19.26
C GLY A 88 -12.25 -13.64 19.73
N VAL A 89 -11.19 -13.36 18.98
CA VAL A 89 -10.25 -12.25 19.27
C VAL A 89 -10.70 -11.00 18.53
N ASP A 90 -10.90 -9.91 19.28
CA ASP A 90 -11.17 -8.59 18.71
C ASP A 90 -9.89 -7.95 18.18
N GLY A 91 -10.00 -7.28 17.04
CA GLY A 91 -8.88 -6.63 16.38
C GLY A 91 -9.30 -5.76 15.20
N LEU A 92 -8.36 -5.54 14.29
CA LEU A 92 -8.61 -4.83 13.04
C LEU A 92 -8.07 -5.60 11.84
N VAL A 93 -8.79 -5.50 10.74
CA VAL A 93 -8.29 -5.81 9.41
C VAL A 93 -7.67 -4.53 8.86
N TYR A 94 -6.38 -4.58 8.52
CA TYR A 94 -5.62 -3.42 8.08
C TYR A 94 -4.67 -3.76 6.92
N GLY A 95 -4.51 -2.82 6.00
CA GLY A 95 -3.49 -2.89 4.96
C GLY A 95 -3.87 -2.17 3.66
N PRO A 96 -2.91 -2.05 2.73
CA PRO A 96 -3.13 -1.40 1.45
C PRO A 96 -3.84 -2.30 0.44
N GLU A 97 -4.66 -1.67 -0.39
CA GLU A 97 -5.13 -2.17 -1.68
C GLU A 97 -4.82 -1.11 -2.75
N LEU A 98 -3.89 -1.43 -3.63
CA LEU A 98 -3.40 -0.56 -4.69
C LEU A 98 -4.03 -0.94 -6.03
N ARG A 99 -4.59 0.05 -6.73
CA ARG A 99 -5.20 -0.11 -8.06
C ARG A 99 -4.57 0.89 -9.02
N PHE A 100 -4.38 0.48 -10.27
CA PHE A 100 -3.86 1.35 -11.33
C PHE A 100 -4.94 1.72 -12.33
N ASP A 101 -4.71 2.82 -13.04
CA ASP A 101 -5.50 3.16 -14.21
C ASP A 101 -5.36 2.07 -15.28
N LEU A 102 -6.41 1.87 -16.07
CA LEU A 102 -6.44 0.82 -17.12
C LEU A 102 -5.36 1.01 -18.19
N THR A 103 -4.89 2.25 -18.40
CA THR A 103 -3.79 2.54 -19.33
C THR A 103 -2.44 2.08 -18.81
N ILE A 104 -2.31 1.90 -17.49
CA ILE A 104 -1.08 1.49 -16.81
C ILE A 104 -1.05 -0.02 -16.58
N ALA A 105 -2.15 -0.59 -16.07
CA ALA A 105 -2.23 -2.02 -15.79
C ALA A 105 -3.63 -2.58 -16.12
N PRO A 106 -3.96 -2.79 -17.40
CA PRO A 106 -5.31 -3.19 -17.83
C PRO A 106 -5.75 -4.56 -17.32
N GLN A 107 -4.78 -5.43 -16.96
CA GLN A 107 -5.03 -6.81 -16.53
C GLN A 107 -4.75 -7.03 -15.03
N VAL A 108 -4.33 -5.99 -14.30
CA VAL A 108 -4.02 -6.10 -12.87
C VAL A 108 -5.13 -5.40 -12.09
N PRO A 109 -6.08 -6.16 -11.50
CA PRO A 109 -7.24 -5.55 -10.86
C PRO A 109 -6.87 -4.77 -9.59
N ALA A 110 -6.02 -5.36 -8.74
CA ALA A 110 -5.48 -4.74 -7.54
C ALA A 110 -4.28 -5.54 -7.01
N LEU A 111 -3.40 -4.87 -6.27
CA LEU A 111 -2.37 -5.49 -5.44
C LEU A 111 -2.71 -5.21 -3.96
N SER A 112 -2.85 -6.24 -3.13
CA SER A 112 -3.28 -6.07 -1.73
C SER A 112 -2.41 -6.82 -0.74
N ALA A 113 -2.22 -6.23 0.44
CA ALA A 113 -1.56 -6.87 1.58
C ALA A 113 -2.33 -6.59 2.87
N ILE A 114 -3.55 -7.12 2.93
CA ILE A 114 -4.45 -6.96 4.06
C ILE A 114 -4.18 -8.07 5.09
N ARG A 115 -4.07 -7.70 6.36
CA ARG A 115 -3.83 -8.63 7.48
C ARG A 115 -4.77 -8.33 8.65
N PHE A 116 -5.00 -9.32 9.48
CA PHE A 116 -5.64 -9.14 10.78
C PHE A 116 -4.58 -8.80 11.83
N TYR A 117 -4.85 -7.79 12.66
CA TYR A 117 -4.03 -7.36 13.77
C TYR A 117 -4.86 -7.42 15.05
N ALA A 118 -4.42 -8.22 16.01
CA ALA A 118 -4.88 -8.10 17.39
C ALA A 118 -4.43 -6.75 17.97
N GLY A 119 -5.11 -6.29 19.04
CA GLY A 119 -4.93 -4.94 19.58
C GLY A 119 -3.47 -4.50 19.79
N ASP A 120 -2.62 -5.35 20.36
CA ASP A 120 -1.22 -5.00 20.67
C ASP A 120 -0.35 -4.91 19.41
N ALA A 121 -0.56 -5.82 18.46
CA ALA A 121 0.12 -5.82 17.17
C ALA A 121 -0.25 -4.56 16.37
N LEU A 122 -1.51 -4.12 16.44
CA LEU A 122 -1.95 -2.90 15.79
C LEU A 122 -1.33 -1.65 16.42
N ARG A 123 -1.33 -1.54 17.75
CA ARG A 123 -0.74 -0.39 18.44
C ARG A 123 0.74 -0.24 18.08
N THR A 124 1.45 -1.36 17.99
CA THR A 124 2.83 -1.40 17.52
C THR A 124 2.96 -0.92 16.07
N LEU A 125 2.08 -1.39 15.17
CA LEU A 125 2.10 -0.99 13.76
C LEU A 125 1.86 0.51 13.56
N LEU A 126 0.87 1.07 14.26
CA LEU A 126 0.46 2.48 14.11
C LEU A 126 1.35 3.46 14.90
N GLY A 127 2.42 2.98 15.53
CA GLY A 127 3.32 3.83 16.31
C GLY A 127 2.73 4.35 17.63
N HIS A 128 1.57 3.83 18.05
CA HIS A 128 1.03 4.08 19.39
C HIS A 128 1.75 3.15 20.38
N ARG A 129 2.92 3.57 20.86
CA ARG A 129 3.55 2.93 22.03
C ARG A 129 2.57 3.00 23.22
N ALA A 130 2.46 1.88 23.93
CA ALA A 130 1.71 1.78 25.19
C ALA A 130 2.26 2.74 26.25
#